data_AF-A0A9P6AXB4-F1
#
_entry.id   AF-A0A9P6AXB4-F1
#
_cell.length_a   1.000
_cell.length_b   1.000
_cell.length_c   1.000
_cell.angle_alpha   90.00
_cell.angle_beta   90.00
_cell.angle_gamma   90.00
#
_symmetry.space_group_name_H-M   'P 1'
#
loop_
_entity.id
_entity.type
_entity.pdbx_description
1 polymer ?
#
loop_
_entity_poly.entity_id
_entity_poly.type
_entity_poly.pdbx_seq_one_letter_code
_entity_poly.pdbx_strand_id
1 'polypeptide(L)'
;MPHPSYPDYLNESASPGWDAALVVTSIIRDMPALPRALCGSLTQVLDVVVEVIEAVKTMRNGRDGCNQLTVRVTKFLESFVGGLKGNNIPDDTAIASSLFILRRNLMAICADAKRWSSLNLWRSFIQRDQIMSAISRHEQNLTDCLHTFQHSTLRTDQERSRLRANQSQRDPG
;
A
#
# COMPACT_ATOMS: atom_id res chain seq x y z
N MET A 1 -13.94 19.91 7.56
CA MET A 1 -14.30 18.72 6.76
C MET A 1 -13.93 17.48 7.56
N PRO A 2 -14.80 16.47 7.65
CA PRO A 2 -14.46 15.21 8.32
C PRO A 2 -13.29 14.56 7.57
N HIS A 3 -12.25 14.16 8.30
CA HIS A 3 -11.10 13.47 7.73
C HIS A 3 -11.53 12.10 7.19
N PRO A 4 -10.94 11.61 6.08
CA PRO A 4 -11.14 10.23 5.69
C PRO A 4 -10.62 9.34 6.83
N SER A 5 -11.54 8.70 7.54
CA SER A 5 -11.22 7.68 8.52
C SER A 5 -10.72 6.49 7.73
N TYR A 6 -9.40 6.37 7.61
CA TYR A 6 -8.83 5.18 6.99
C TYR A 6 -9.18 3.95 7.85
N PRO A 7 -9.58 2.83 7.25
CA PRO A 7 -9.87 1.61 8.01
C PRO A 7 -8.62 1.12 8.75
N ASP A 8 -8.80 0.37 9.84
CA ASP A 8 -7.71 -0.22 10.62
C ASP A 8 -7.13 -1.46 9.90
N TYR A 9 -6.46 -1.19 8.78
CA TYR A 9 -5.73 -2.19 8.01
C TYR A 9 -4.46 -2.69 8.73
N LEU A 10 -4.14 -2.20 9.93
CA LEU A 10 -3.02 -2.71 10.72
C LEU A 10 -3.43 -3.97 11.50
N ASN A 11 -4.71 -4.10 11.85
CA ASN A 11 -5.22 -5.18 12.71
C ASN A 11 -6.22 -6.12 12.01
N GLU A 12 -6.67 -5.81 10.79
CA GLU A 12 -7.58 -6.69 10.05
C GLU A 12 -6.86 -7.90 9.46
N SER A 13 -7.18 -9.09 9.99
CA SER A 13 -6.85 -10.35 9.33
C SER A 13 -7.56 -10.47 7.98
N ALA A 14 -6.98 -11.22 7.05
CA ALA A 14 -7.64 -11.53 5.79
C ALA A 14 -8.95 -12.27 6.09
N SER A 15 -10.10 -11.61 5.88
CA SER A 15 -11.39 -12.28 5.95
C SER A 15 -11.42 -13.42 4.94
N PRO A 16 -11.98 -14.59 5.30
CA PRO A 16 -12.13 -15.69 4.36
C PRO A 16 -12.94 -15.21 3.14
N GLY A 17 -12.34 -15.26 1.95
CA GLY A 17 -12.94 -14.78 0.69
C GLY A 17 -12.43 -13.45 0.17
N TRP A 18 -11.49 -12.79 0.86
CA TRP A 18 -10.87 -11.58 0.35
C TRP A 18 -9.83 -11.91 -0.74
N ASP A 19 -10.02 -11.36 -1.95
CA ASP A 19 -9.17 -11.62 -3.11
C ASP A 19 -8.46 -10.34 -3.58
N ALA A 20 -7.15 -10.30 -3.34
CA ALA A 20 -6.28 -9.19 -3.73
C ALA A 20 -6.39 -8.86 -5.23
N ALA A 21 -6.59 -9.86 -6.08
CA ALA A 21 -6.68 -9.66 -7.52
C ALA A 21 -7.98 -8.96 -7.93
N LEU A 22 -9.09 -9.25 -7.23
CA LEU A 22 -10.36 -8.53 -7.44
C LEU A 22 -10.24 -7.06 -7.02
N VAL A 23 -9.57 -6.79 -5.90
CA VAL A 23 -9.33 -5.42 -5.42
C VAL A 23 -8.45 -4.64 -6.39
N VAL A 24 -7.36 -5.24 -6.89
CA VAL A 24 -6.53 -4.62 -7.94
C VAL A 24 -7.36 -4.30 -9.18
N THR A 25 -8.23 -5.21 -9.60
CA THR A 25 -9.12 -4.98 -10.76
C THR A 25 -10.09 -3.83 -10.52
N SER A 26 -10.62 -3.69 -9.30
CA SER A 26 -11.46 -2.55 -8.92
C SER A 26 -10.68 -1.23 -8.98
N ILE A 27 -9.47 -1.20 -8.43
CA ILE A 27 -8.62 0.00 -8.45
C ILE A 27 -8.28 0.40 -9.90
N ILE A 28 -7.95 -0.55 -10.77
CA ILE A 28 -7.67 -0.28 -12.19
C ILE A 28 -8.88 0.34 -12.89
N ARG A 29 -10.09 -0.18 -12.61
CA ARG A 29 -11.35 0.36 -13.15
C ARG A 29 -11.58 1.80 -12.71
N ASP A 30 -11.11 2.15 -11.53
CA ASP A 30 -11.29 3.45 -10.91
C ASP A 30 -10.24 4.49 -11.32
N MET A 31 -9.12 4.06 -11.91
CA MET A 31 -8.03 4.95 -12.33
C MET A 31 -8.46 6.14 -13.20
N PRO A 32 -9.41 6.02 -14.15
CA PRO A 32 -9.83 7.17 -14.97
C PRO A 32 -10.43 8.34 -14.18
N ALA A 33 -10.91 8.08 -12.97
CA ALA A 33 -11.49 9.09 -12.08
C ALA A 33 -10.46 9.77 -11.16
N LEU A 34 -9.18 9.37 -11.24
CA LEU A 34 -8.10 9.87 -10.38
C LEU A 34 -7.32 11.01 -11.04
N PRO A 35 -6.58 11.83 -10.27
CA PRO A 35 -5.66 12.79 -10.84
C PRO A 35 -4.62 12.12 -11.73
N ARG A 36 -4.44 12.65 -12.94
CA ARG A 36 -3.49 12.10 -13.93
C ARG A 36 -2.07 12.01 -13.41
N ALA A 37 -1.65 12.95 -12.56
CA ALA A 37 -0.32 12.97 -11.95
C ALA A 37 -0.04 11.73 -11.09
N LEU A 38 -1.07 11.13 -10.49
CA LEU A 38 -0.94 9.97 -9.61
C LEU A 38 -1.07 8.63 -10.36
N CYS A 39 -1.73 8.63 -11.52
CA CYS A 39 -2.02 7.42 -12.28
C CYS A 39 -0.73 6.63 -12.62
N GLY A 40 0.35 7.32 -12.99
CA GLY A 40 1.63 6.68 -13.31
C GLY A 40 2.24 5.93 -12.11
N SER A 41 2.36 6.61 -10.97
CA SER A 41 2.91 6.02 -9.74
C SER A 41 2.03 4.90 -9.19
N LEU A 42 0.70 5.07 -9.24
CA LEU A 42 -0.24 4.05 -8.79
C LEU A 42 -0.19 2.79 -9.68
N THR A 43 -0.14 2.96 -11.01
CA THR A 43 0.02 1.84 -11.95
C THR A 43 1.27 1.02 -11.63
N GLN A 44 2.41 1.69 -11.42
CA GLN A 44 3.66 1.01 -11.06
C GLN A 44 3.60 0.24 -9.73
N VAL A 45 2.81 0.73 -8.76
CA VAL A 45 2.57 0.00 -7.51
C VAL A 45 1.71 -1.23 -7.76
N LEU A 46 0.62 -1.08 -8.52
CA LEU A 46 -0.30 -2.17 -8.85
C LEU A 46 0.37 -3.28 -9.65
N ASP A 47 1.25 -2.94 -10.60
CA ASP A 47 2.02 -3.93 -11.35
C ASP A 47 2.84 -4.83 -10.42
N VAL A 48 3.54 -4.22 -9.45
CA VAL A 48 4.33 -4.98 -8.47
C VAL A 48 3.42 -5.82 -7.55
N VAL A 49 2.25 -5.31 -7.16
CA VAL A 49 1.28 -6.08 -6.37
C VAL A 49 0.84 -7.33 -7.13
N VAL A 50 0.53 -7.22 -8.42
CA VAL A 50 0.14 -8.36 -9.27
C VAL A 50 1.27 -9.39 -9.31
N GLU A 51 2.52 -8.95 -9.46
CA GLU A 51 3.68 -9.86 -9.42
C GLU A 51 3.83 -10.57 -8.07
N VAL A 52 3.58 -9.87 -6.94
CA VAL A 52 3.60 -10.48 -5.61
C VAL A 52 2.49 -11.54 -5.51
N ILE A 53 1.26 -11.24 -5.93
CA ILE A 53 0.14 -12.18 -5.92
C ILE A 53 0.51 -13.47 -6.66
N GLU A 54 1.05 -13.35 -7.87
CA GLU A 54 1.46 -14.51 -8.68
C GLU A 54 2.61 -15.29 -8.03
N ALA A 55 3.61 -14.61 -7.47
CA ALA A 55 4.70 -15.27 -6.76
C ALA A 55 4.17 -16.07 -5.55
N VAL A 56 3.29 -15.47 -4.75
CA VAL A 56 2.70 -16.09 -3.54
C VAL A 56 1.88 -17.33 -3.85
N LYS A 57 1.14 -17.36 -4.97
CA LYS A 57 0.37 -18.54 -5.40
C LYS A 57 1.24 -19.79 -5.55
N THR A 58 2.51 -19.62 -5.91
CA THR A 58 3.45 -20.71 -6.17
C THR A 58 4.33 -21.07 -4.96
N MET A 59 4.19 -20.35 -3.84
CA MET A 59 4.98 -20.60 -2.63
C MET A 59 4.49 -21.83 -1.86
N ARG A 60 5.45 -22.63 -1.36
CA ARG A 60 5.18 -23.78 -0.48
C ARG A 60 5.16 -23.41 1.00
N ASN A 61 6.13 -22.61 1.44
CA ASN A 61 6.27 -22.14 2.82
C ASN A 61 6.16 -20.61 2.86
N GLY A 62 5.63 -20.06 3.96
CA GLY A 62 5.46 -18.62 4.13
C GLY A 62 4.36 -18.00 3.26
N ARG A 63 3.59 -18.83 2.53
CA ARG A 63 2.51 -18.38 1.64
C ARG A 63 1.49 -17.52 2.38
N ASP A 64 1.00 -17.98 3.54
CA ASP A 64 -0.04 -17.29 4.28
C ASP A 64 0.44 -15.92 4.78
N GLY A 65 1.68 -15.84 5.26
CA GLY A 65 2.30 -14.59 5.67
C GLY A 65 2.41 -13.60 4.51
N CYS A 66 2.96 -14.02 3.37
CA CYS A 66 3.02 -13.16 2.18
C CYS A 66 1.63 -12.79 1.63
N ASN A 67 0.65 -13.69 1.72
CA ASN A 67 -0.72 -13.42 1.34
C ASN A 67 -1.33 -12.32 2.23
N GLN A 68 -1.11 -12.39 3.55
CA GLN A 68 -1.55 -11.33 4.47
C GLN A 68 -0.89 -9.98 4.17
N LEU A 69 0.41 -9.95 3.86
CA LEU A 69 1.09 -8.71 3.43
C LEU A 69 0.43 -8.12 2.18
N THR A 70 0.16 -8.98 1.19
CA THR A 70 -0.48 -8.58 -0.06
C THR A 70 -1.86 -8.01 0.22
N VAL A 71 -2.65 -8.68 1.06
CA VAL A 71 -3.99 -8.25 1.47
C VAL A 71 -3.98 -6.87 2.10
N ARG A 72 -3.09 -6.67 3.06
CA ARG A 72 -2.96 -5.41 3.77
C ARG A 72 -2.65 -4.24 2.83
N VAL A 73 -1.72 -4.45 1.91
CA VAL A 73 -1.36 -3.44 0.91
C VAL A 73 -2.53 -3.13 -0.02
N THR A 74 -3.24 -4.15 -0.50
CA THR A 74 -4.33 -3.91 -1.46
C THR A 74 -5.56 -3.27 -0.81
N LYS A 75 -5.88 -3.59 0.46
CA LYS A 75 -6.86 -2.84 1.26
C LYS A 75 -6.47 -1.36 1.45
N PHE A 76 -5.20 -1.12 1.77
CA PHE A 76 -4.69 0.24 1.89
C PHE A 76 -4.87 1.01 0.58
N LEU A 77 -4.47 0.42 -0.55
CA LEU A 77 -4.59 1.06 -1.87
C LEU A 77 -6.04 1.32 -2.26
N GLU A 78 -6.96 0.38 -1.97
CA GLU A 78 -8.40 0.56 -2.20
C GLU A 78 -8.95 1.74 -1.41
N SER A 79 -8.62 1.81 -0.11
CA SER A 79 -9.04 2.91 0.77
C SER A 79 -8.46 4.25 0.33
N PHE A 80 -7.17 4.24 -0.04
CA PHE A 80 -6.48 5.41 -0.56
C PHE A 80 -7.16 5.93 -1.83
N VAL A 81 -7.37 5.07 -2.82
CA VAL A 81 -8.06 5.40 -4.09
C VAL A 81 -9.50 5.87 -3.84
N GLY A 82 -10.21 5.22 -2.92
CA GLY A 82 -11.54 5.67 -2.48
C GLY A 82 -11.52 7.08 -1.88
N GLY A 83 -10.49 7.42 -1.10
CA GLY A 83 -10.28 8.76 -0.55
C GLY A 83 -9.86 9.81 -1.59
N LEU A 84 -9.25 9.40 -2.70
CA LEU A 84 -8.93 10.29 -3.82
C LEU A 84 -10.17 10.65 -4.66
N LYS A 85 -11.14 9.74 -4.74
CA LYS A 85 -12.40 9.98 -5.46
C LYS A 85 -13.23 11.04 -4.72
N GLY A 86 -13.33 12.22 -5.32
CA GLY A 86 -14.18 13.31 -4.82
C GLY A 86 -13.46 14.37 -3.98
N ASN A 87 -12.15 14.23 -3.76
CA ASN A 87 -11.35 15.25 -3.09
C ASN A 87 -10.38 15.93 -4.07
N ASN A 88 -10.27 17.27 -3.98
CA ASN A 88 -9.19 18.00 -4.65
C ASN A 88 -7.89 17.66 -3.92
N ILE A 89 -7.11 16.76 -4.49
CA ILE A 89 -5.84 16.32 -3.91
C ILE A 89 -4.82 17.43 -4.11
N PRO A 90 -4.25 17.99 -3.04
CA PRO A 90 -3.60 19.27 -3.15
C PRO A 90 -2.07 19.15 -3.25
N ASP A 91 -1.47 17.95 -3.09
CA ASP A 91 -0.03 17.70 -3.28
C ASP A 91 0.27 16.32 -3.87
N ASP A 92 0.25 16.24 -5.19
CA ASP A 92 0.52 15.00 -5.93
C ASP A 92 1.99 14.54 -5.79
N THR A 93 2.92 15.44 -5.39
CA THR A 93 4.35 15.13 -5.31
C THR A 93 4.69 14.34 -4.05
N ALA A 94 4.17 14.77 -2.90
CA ALA A 94 4.35 14.05 -1.64
C ALA A 94 3.75 12.64 -1.72
N ILE A 95 2.55 12.54 -2.30
CA ILE A 95 1.86 11.26 -2.53
C ILE A 95 2.66 10.37 -3.50
N ALA A 96 3.14 10.92 -4.62
CA ALA A 96 3.96 10.16 -5.56
C ALA A 96 5.24 9.62 -4.91
N SER A 97 5.89 10.40 -4.04
CA SER A 97 7.06 9.97 -3.26
C SER A 97 6.71 8.82 -2.30
N SER A 98 5.59 8.92 -1.58
CA SER A 98 5.14 7.86 -0.69
C SER A 98 4.76 6.58 -1.46
N LEU A 99 4.13 6.70 -2.63
CA LEU A 99 3.86 5.57 -3.53
C LEU A 99 5.15 4.93 -4.05
N PHE A 100 6.18 5.72 -4.33
CA PHE A 100 7.49 5.21 -4.72
C PHE A 100 8.15 4.38 -3.60
N ILE A 101 8.07 4.85 -2.34
CA ILE A 101 8.58 4.10 -1.18
C ILE A 101 7.79 2.80 -0.99
N LEU A 102 6.47 2.85 -1.13
CA LEU A 102 5.62 1.65 -1.06
C LEU A 102 6.00 0.65 -2.16
N ARG A 103 6.17 1.12 -3.40
CA ARG A 103 6.62 0.29 -4.54
C ARG A 103 7.93 -0.42 -4.21
N ARG A 104 8.92 0.29 -3.65
CA ARG A 104 10.22 -0.30 -3.30
C ARG A 104 10.09 -1.40 -2.26
N ASN A 105 9.25 -1.22 -1.24
CA ASN A 105 8.98 -2.28 -0.25
C ASN A 105 8.31 -3.50 -0.90
N LEU A 106 7.33 -3.27 -1.78
CA LEU A 106 6.68 -4.35 -2.53
C LEU A 106 7.63 -5.09 -3.46
N MET A 107 8.58 -4.40 -4.09
CA MET A 107 9.60 -5.05 -4.92
C MET A 107 10.51 -5.96 -4.09
N ALA A 108 10.84 -5.58 -2.86
CA ALA A 108 11.61 -6.44 -1.95
C ALA A 108 10.82 -7.71 -1.58
N ILE A 109 9.53 -7.56 -1.25
CA ILE A 109 8.63 -8.70 -1.00
C ILE A 109 8.52 -9.59 -2.24
N CYS A 110 8.36 -9.01 -3.43
CA CYS A 110 8.25 -9.73 -4.69
C CYS A 110 9.51 -10.56 -4.98
N ALA A 111 10.70 -9.95 -4.81
CA ALA A 111 11.98 -10.62 -5.03
C ALA A 111 12.15 -11.82 -4.09
N ASP A 112 11.82 -11.64 -2.81
CA ASP A 112 11.86 -12.71 -1.82
C ASP A 112 10.82 -13.81 -2.09
N ALA A 113 9.58 -13.45 -2.41
CA ALA A 113 8.52 -14.40 -2.76
C ALA A 113 8.89 -15.26 -3.98
N LYS A 114 9.43 -14.64 -5.05
CA LYS A 114 9.95 -15.35 -6.25
C LYS A 114 11.12 -16.26 -5.90
N ARG A 115 12.03 -15.82 -5.03
CA ARG A 115 13.13 -16.66 -4.56
C ARG A 115 12.61 -17.87 -3.80
N TRP A 116 11.68 -17.68 -2.87
CA TRP A 116 11.14 -18.74 -2.03
C TRP A 116 10.26 -19.74 -2.79
N SER A 117 9.55 -19.28 -3.82
CA SER A 117 8.78 -20.18 -4.70
C SER A 117 9.66 -21.09 -5.55
N SER A 118 10.87 -20.65 -5.89
CA SER A 118 11.86 -21.47 -6.64
C SER A 118 12.56 -22.54 -5.79
N LEU A 119 12.40 -22.54 -4.46
CA LEU A 119 13.06 -23.50 -3.59
C LEU A 119 12.44 -24.90 -3.73
N ASN A 120 13.30 -25.91 -3.84
CA ASN A 120 12.87 -27.30 -3.73
C ASN A 120 12.40 -27.62 -2.29
N LEU A 121 11.67 -28.72 -2.13
CA LEU A 121 11.06 -29.15 -0.85
C LEU A 121 12.04 -29.11 0.33
N TRP A 122 13.20 -29.75 0.17
CA TRP A 122 14.20 -29.86 1.22
C TRP A 122 14.78 -28.50 1.62
N ARG A 123 15.17 -27.68 0.65
CA ARG A 123 15.69 -26.33 0.92
C ARG A 123 14.63 -25.42 1.54
N SER A 124 13.38 -25.56 1.09
CA SER A 124 12.25 -24.78 1.63
C SER A 124 11.97 -25.14 3.09
N PHE A 125 12.08 -26.42 3.46
CA PHE A 125 11.93 -26.86 4.85
C PHE A 125 13.05 -26.32 5.76
N ILE A 126 14.32 -26.44 5.31
CA ILE A 126 15.48 -25.97 6.08
C ILE A 126 15.45 -24.45 6.27
N GLN A 127 14.99 -23.70 5.27
CA GLN A 127 14.94 -22.23 5.32
C GLN A 127 13.65 -21.68 5.91
N ARG A 128 12.77 -22.51 6.47
CA ARG A 128 11.45 -22.08 6.97
C ARG A 128 11.55 -20.92 7.96
N ASP A 129 12.42 -21.02 8.95
CA ASP A 129 12.57 -19.98 9.98
C ASP A 129 13.12 -18.67 9.41
N GLN A 130 14.02 -18.76 8.42
CA GLN A 130 14.55 -17.60 7.71
C GLN A 130 13.47 -16.91 6.88
N ILE A 131 12.61 -17.70 6.22
CA ILE A 131 11.45 -17.20 5.46
C ILE A 131 10.49 -16.49 6.40
N MET A 132 10.12 -17.10 7.52
CA MET A 132 9.21 -16.48 8.50
C MET A 132 9.80 -15.19 9.08
N SER A 133 11.09 -15.20 9.44
CA SER A 133 11.79 -14.00 9.91
C SER A 133 11.80 -12.88 8.87
N ALA A 134 11.99 -13.21 7.59
CA ALA A 134 11.93 -12.24 6.51
C ALA A 134 10.52 -11.68 6.30
N ILE A 135 9.49 -12.52 6.38
CA ILE A 135 8.08 -12.10 6.33
C ILE A 135 7.78 -11.10 7.45
N SER A 136 8.17 -11.40 8.69
CA SER A 136 7.97 -10.46 9.82
C SER A 136 8.70 -9.13 9.61
N ARG A 137 9.90 -9.13 9.00
CA ARG A 137 10.58 -7.88 8.62
C ARG A 137 9.80 -7.10 7.56
N HIS A 138 9.28 -7.78 6.54
CA HIS A 138 8.45 -7.14 5.52
C HIS A 138 7.16 -6.58 6.11
N GLU A 139 6.56 -7.27 7.08
CA GLU A 139 5.40 -6.80 7.82
C GLU A 139 5.69 -5.50 8.58
N GLN A 140 6.79 -5.45 9.31
CA GLN A 140 7.21 -4.25 10.02
C GLN A 140 7.49 -3.10 9.05
N ASN A 141 8.27 -3.35 8.00
CA ASN A 141 8.61 -2.34 7.00
C ASN A 141 7.36 -1.77 6.29
N LEU A 142 6.39 -2.63 5.96
CA LEU A 142 5.12 -2.19 5.40
C LEU A 142 4.31 -1.39 6.41
N THR A 143 4.26 -1.82 7.67
CA THR A 143 3.59 -1.07 8.75
C THR A 143 4.16 0.35 8.86
N ASP A 144 5.48 0.47 8.95
CA ASP A 144 6.18 1.74 9.08
C ASP A 144 5.99 2.63 7.85
N CYS A 145 6.03 2.02 6.66
CA CYS A 145 5.79 2.70 5.38
C CYS A 145 4.37 3.26 5.30
N LEU A 146 3.35 2.46 5.62
CA LEU A 146 1.94 2.87 5.56
C LEU A 146 1.62 3.92 6.62
N HIS A 147 2.17 3.79 7.83
CA HIS A 147 2.01 4.77 8.90
C HIS A 147 2.63 6.12 8.50
N THR A 148 3.84 6.09 7.93
CA THR A 148 4.51 7.28 7.42
C THR A 148 3.71 7.92 6.28
N PHE A 149 3.15 7.11 5.36
CA PHE A 149 2.30 7.58 4.27
C PHE A 149 1.11 8.38 4.84
N GLN A 150 0.37 7.81 5.80
CA GLN A 150 -0.78 8.46 6.41
C GLN A 150 -0.41 9.76 7.12
N HIS A 151 0.63 9.74 7.96
CA HIS A 151 1.06 10.93 8.69
C HIS A 151 1.54 12.05 7.75
N SER A 152 2.24 11.71 6.68
CA SER A 152 2.72 12.69 5.69
C SER A 152 1.55 13.36 4.97
N THR A 153 0.52 12.57 4.64
CA THR A 153 -0.70 13.07 3.99
C THR A 153 -1.50 13.96 4.95
N LEU A 154 -1.72 13.51 6.19
CA LEU A 154 -2.46 14.25 7.23
C LEU A 154 -1.77 15.56 7.66
N ARG A 155 -0.44 15.55 7.81
CA ARG A 155 0.33 16.74 8.20
C ARG A 155 0.23 17.83 7.13
N THR A 156 0.28 17.45 5.86
CA THR A 156 0.18 18.38 4.73
C THR A 156 -1.18 19.10 4.71
N ASP A 157 -2.26 18.39 5.04
CA ASP A 157 -3.60 18.96 5.14
C ASP A 157 -3.77 19.91 6.35
N GLN A 158 -3.20 19.54 7.50
CA GLN A 158 -3.28 20.34 8.73
C GLN A 158 -2.47 21.66 8.62
N GLU A 159 -1.27 21.60 8.05
CA GLU A 159 -0.39 22.76 7.88
C GLU A 159 -0.99 23.77 6.90
N ARG A 160 -1.65 23.30 5.84
CA ARG A 160 -2.37 24.17 4.89
C ARG A 160 -3.66 24.76 5.46
N SER A 161 -4.39 24.02 6.28
CA SER A 161 -5.57 24.55 6.98
C SER A 161 -5.19 25.72 7.89
N ARG A 162 -4.03 25.63 8.56
CA ARG A 162 -3.46 26.73 9.36
C ARG A 162 -3.05 27.92 8.50
N LEU A 163 -2.37 27.70 7.36
CA LEU A 163 -1.99 28.78 6.45
C LEU A 163 -3.20 29.53 5.89
N ARG A 164 -4.26 28.82 5.48
CA ARG A 164 -5.51 29.43 4.99
C ARG A 164 -6.22 30.26 6.08
N ALA A 165 -6.29 29.73 7.30
CA ALA A 165 -6.89 30.46 8.43
C ALA A 165 -6.12 31.77 8.73
N ASN A 166 -4.78 31.72 8.71
CA ASN A 166 -3.94 32.89 8.93
C ASN A 166 -4.03 33.92 7.80
N GLN A 167 -4.22 33.49 6.55
CA GLN A 167 -4.35 34.38 5.41
C GLN A 167 -5.72 35.09 5.41
N SER A 168 -6.78 34.37 5.77
CA SER A 168 -8.13 34.95 5.91
C SER A 168 -8.26 35.95 7.07
N GLN A 169 -7.35 35.94 8.05
CA GLN A 169 -7.28 36.94 9.12
C GLN A 169 -6.47 38.19 8.74
N ARG A 170 -5.64 38.13 7.69
CA ARG A 170 -4.79 39.26 7.27
C ARG A 170 -5.46 40.19 6.26
N ASP A 171 -6.50 39.72 5.57
CA ASP A 171 -7.33 40.53 4.68
C ASP A 171 -8.76 40.65 5.25
N PRO A 172 -8.99 41.42 6.34
CA PRO A 172 -10.33 41.88 6.64
C PRO A 172 -10.66 42.97 5.61
N GLY A 173 -11.64 42.70 4.75
CA GLY A 173 -12.20 43.72 3.86
C GLY A 173 -12.72 44.95 4.61
#